data_AF-A0A450V849-F1
#
_entry.id   AF-A0A450V849-F1
#
_cell.length_a   1.000
_cell.length_b   1.000
_cell.length_c   1.000
_cell.angle_alpha   90.00
_cell.angle_beta   90.00
_cell.angle_gamma   90.00
#
_symmetry.space_group_name_H-M   'P 1'
#
loop_
_entity.id
_entity.type
_entity.pdbx_description
1 polymer ?
#
loop_
_entity_poly.entity_id
_entity_poly.type
_entity_poly.pdbx_seq_one_letter_code
_entity_poly.pdbx_strand_id
1 'polypeptide(L)'
;MAAPLVEVSDWAGGVEIRALLRKNDRSLARRYLDATKQYLALHREMLPDYPYPSFALVENSRETGYGMLCFTLLGSRIIRFPWILTSSHPHELLHNWWGNSVYVDPDQGNWCEGLTTYMADHLFAEQRGRGVLYRRVALRKYTDFAAGDRDFPLAEFRSRYSALVFRGSGPKNVAKVEWEAPDSPLTVRFTVQGLSKPILPLRAPLLRDVPEF
;
A
#
# COMPACT_ATOMS: atom_id res chain seq x y z
N MET A 1 -4.70 -31.01 1.23
CA MET A 1 -5.68 -30.31 0.36
C MET A 1 -6.26 -29.14 1.13
N ALA A 2 -6.18 -27.92 0.59
CA ALA A 2 -6.81 -26.76 1.24
C ALA A 2 -8.33 -26.81 0.99
N ALA A 3 -9.13 -26.60 2.03
CA ALA A 3 -10.58 -26.50 1.91
C ALA A 3 -10.97 -25.35 0.95
N PRO A 4 -12.07 -25.48 0.18
CA PRO A 4 -12.52 -24.42 -0.72
C PRO A 4 -12.83 -23.13 0.06
N LEU A 5 -12.48 -21.98 -0.51
CA LEU A 5 -12.80 -20.67 0.06
C LEU A 5 -14.30 -20.40 -0.09
N VAL A 6 -14.89 -19.80 0.95
CA VAL A 6 -16.25 -19.27 0.94
C VAL A 6 -16.20 -17.86 0.35
N GLU A 7 -16.87 -17.68 -0.77
CA GLU A 7 -16.95 -16.41 -1.46
C GLU A 7 -18.21 -15.63 -1.08
N VAL A 8 -18.06 -14.33 -0.85
CA VAL A 8 -19.14 -13.36 -0.81
C VAL A 8 -18.78 -12.23 -1.75
N SER A 9 -19.69 -11.86 -2.65
CA SER A 9 -19.50 -10.80 -3.64
C SER A 9 -20.58 -9.73 -3.57
N ASP A 10 -20.26 -8.57 -4.14
CA ASP A 10 -21.14 -7.40 -4.29
C ASP A 10 -20.59 -6.50 -5.43
N TRP A 11 -21.22 -5.35 -5.67
CA TRP A 11 -20.84 -4.39 -6.70
C TRP A 11 -20.66 -2.98 -6.14
N ALA A 12 -19.67 -2.26 -6.68
CA ALA A 12 -19.31 -0.89 -6.30
C ALA A 12 -19.11 -0.04 -7.57
N GLY A 13 -20.19 0.63 -8.01
CA GLY A 13 -20.23 1.45 -9.23
C GLY A 13 -19.51 0.82 -10.42
N GLY A 14 -20.01 -0.32 -10.90
CA GLY A 14 -19.47 -1.04 -12.05
C GLY A 14 -18.28 -1.97 -11.78
N VAL A 15 -17.71 -1.95 -10.57
CA VAL A 15 -16.62 -2.86 -10.16
C VAL A 15 -17.20 -3.98 -9.31
N GLU A 16 -16.89 -5.22 -9.65
CA GLU A 16 -17.24 -6.38 -8.83
C GLU A 16 -16.27 -6.49 -7.65
N ILE A 17 -16.79 -6.59 -6.43
CA ILE A 17 -15.98 -6.72 -5.23
C ILE A 17 -16.24 -8.05 -4.55
N ARG A 18 -15.17 -8.74 -4.13
CA ARG A 18 -15.26 -10.10 -3.58
C ARG A 18 -14.47 -10.24 -2.28
N ALA A 19 -14.95 -11.09 -1.40
CA ALA A 19 -14.23 -11.54 -0.21
C ALA A 19 -14.25 -13.07 -0.16
N LEU A 20 -13.07 -13.69 -0.28
CA LEU A 20 -12.86 -15.13 -0.28
C LEU A 20 -12.23 -15.55 1.05
N LEU A 21 -13.02 -16.19 1.92
CA LEU A 21 -12.63 -16.53 3.29
C LEU A 21 -12.54 -18.04 3.50
N ARG A 22 -11.66 -18.50 4.40
CA ARG A 22 -11.52 -19.93 4.72
C ARG A 22 -12.66 -20.47 5.59
N LYS A 23 -13.36 -19.59 6.30
CA LYS A 23 -14.55 -19.90 7.10
C LYS A 23 -15.72 -19.08 6.58
N ASN A 24 -16.92 -19.59 6.74
CA ASN A 24 -18.16 -18.88 6.42
C ASN A 24 -18.44 -17.75 7.41
N ASP A 25 -17.62 -16.70 7.38
CA ASP A 25 -17.73 -15.51 8.22
C ASP A 25 -18.29 -14.35 7.38
N ARG A 26 -19.60 -14.39 7.14
CA ARG A 26 -20.29 -13.41 6.30
C ARG A 26 -20.23 -11.99 6.87
N SER A 27 -20.15 -11.86 8.19
CA SER A 27 -20.01 -10.55 8.85
C SER A 27 -18.66 -9.92 8.51
N LEU A 28 -17.57 -10.70 8.62
CA LEU A 28 -16.24 -10.24 8.23
C LEU A 28 -16.17 -9.90 6.75
N ALA A 29 -16.71 -10.78 5.88
CA ALA A 29 -16.76 -10.52 4.44
C ALA A 29 -17.49 -9.21 4.13
N ARG A 30 -18.66 -8.99 4.75
CA ARG A 30 -19.45 -7.77 4.56
C ARG A 30 -18.68 -6.51 4.96
N ARG A 31 -17.98 -6.51 6.09
CA ARG A 31 -17.15 -5.38 6.53
C ARG A 31 -16.10 -4.98 5.50
N TYR A 32 -15.48 -5.98 4.84
CA TYR A 32 -14.50 -5.72 3.80
C TYR A 32 -15.14 -5.21 2.50
N LEU A 33 -16.28 -5.77 2.10
CA LEU A 33 -17.01 -5.28 0.93
C LEU A 33 -17.47 -3.83 1.14
N ASP A 34 -17.98 -3.50 2.32
CA ASP A 34 -18.42 -2.14 2.67
C ASP A 34 -17.25 -1.16 2.71
N ALA A 35 -16.11 -1.55 3.30
CA ALA A 35 -14.89 -0.75 3.28
C ALA A 35 -14.39 -0.51 1.85
N THR A 36 -14.38 -1.55 0.99
CA THR A 36 -14.00 -1.41 -0.42
C THR A 36 -14.95 -0.45 -1.15
N LYS A 37 -16.27 -0.54 -0.94
CA LYS A 37 -17.25 0.41 -1.52
C LYS A 37 -16.93 1.85 -1.12
N GLN A 38 -16.69 2.07 0.18
CA GLN A 38 -16.36 3.39 0.72
C GLN A 38 -15.09 3.95 0.07
N TYR A 39 -14.03 3.15 -0.02
CA TYR A 39 -12.76 3.62 -0.56
C TYR A 39 -12.75 3.75 -2.08
N LEU A 40 -13.47 2.91 -2.81
CA LEU A 40 -13.66 3.12 -4.24
C LEU A 40 -14.40 4.45 -4.50
N ALA A 41 -15.44 4.76 -3.72
CA ALA A 41 -16.14 6.04 -3.83
C ALA A 41 -15.22 7.23 -3.49
N LEU A 42 -14.50 7.16 -2.37
CA LEU A 42 -13.56 8.20 -1.94
C LEU A 42 -12.50 8.50 -3.01
N HIS A 43 -11.84 7.46 -3.54
CA HIS A 43 -10.73 7.66 -4.47
C HIS A 43 -11.19 8.12 -5.85
N ARG A 44 -12.43 7.83 -6.28
CA ARG A 44 -13.00 8.36 -7.54
C ARG A 44 -13.17 9.87 -7.56
N GLU A 45 -13.19 10.53 -6.41
CA GLU A 45 -13.19 11.99 -6.34
C GLU A 45 -11.83 12.60 -6.71
N MET A 46 -10.75 11.80 -6.66
CA MET A 46 -9.36 12.25 -6.85
C MET A 46 -8.65 11.55 -8.01
N LEU A 47 -9.12 10.38 -8.43
CA LEU A 47 -8.50 9.52 -9.42
C LEU A 47 -9.49 9.19 -10.55
N PRO A 48 -8.99 8.83 -11.75
CA PRO A 48 -9.81 8.27 -12.81
C PRO A 48 -10.56 7.00 -12.36
N ASP A 49 -11.48 6.55 -13.21
CA ASP A 49 -12.22 5.31 -13.02
C ASP A 49 -11.30 4.14 -12.62
N TYR A 50 -11.83 3.28 -11.76
CA TYR A 50 -11.07 2.13 -11.26
C TYR A 50 -10.65 1.23 -12.44
N PRO A 51 -9.36 0.89 -12.57
CA PRO A 51 -8.80 0.38 -13.83
C PRO A 51 -9.13 -1.09 -14.13
N TYR A 52 -9.79 -1.79 -13.22
CA TYR A 52 -10.11 -3.23 -13.36
C TYR A 52 -11.60 -3.51 -13.20
N PRO A 53 -12.12 -4.59 -13.81
CA PRO A 53 -13.52 -4.97 -13.65
C PRO A 53 -13.85 -5.48 -12.24
N SER A 54 -12.84 -5.90 -11.46
CA SER A 54 -13.05 -6.46 -10.13
C SER A 54 -11.90 -6.24 -9.15
N PHE A 55 -12.21 -6.42 -7.87
CA PHE A 55 -11.24 -6.43 -6.76
C PHE A 55 -11.62 -7.50 -5.72
N ALA A 56 -10.66 -8.31 -5.28
CA ALA A 56 -10.91 -9.37 -4.31
C ALA A 56 -10.04 -9.25 -3.04
N LEU A 57 -10.63 -9.42 -1.87
CA LEU A 57 -9.90 -9.82 -0.68
C LEU A 57 -9.82 -11.34 -0.64
N VAL A 58 -8.63 -11.89 -0.42
CA VAL A 58 -8.41 -13.34 -0.29
C VAL A 58 -7.75 -13.66 1.04
N GLU A 59 -8.40 -14.48 1.87
CA GLU A 59 -7.83 -14.96 3.13
C GLU A 59 -6.71 -15.98 2.87
N ASN A 60 -5.49 -15.63 3.28
CA ASN A 60 -4.34 -16.52 3.19
C ASN A 60 -4.22 -17.43 4.42
N SER A 61 -3.77 -18.67 4.19
CA SER A 61 -3.46 -19.65 5.24
C SER A 61 -2.16 -19.36 5.99
N ARG A 62 -1.29 -18.49 5.45
CA ARG A 62 -0.07 -17.98 6.10
C ARG A 62 -0.29 -16.53 6.57
N GLU A 63 0.33 -16.11 7.66
CA GLU A 63 0.22 -14.76 8.24
C GLU A 63 0.97 -13.67 7.46
N THR A 64 0.75 -13.61 6.13
CA THR A 64 1.36 -12.62 5.25
C THR A 64 0.28 -11.72 4.64
N GLY A 65 0.60 -10.44 4.47
CA GLY A 65 -0.22 -9.47 3.73
C GLY A 65 0.47 -9.08 2.41
N TYR A 66 -0.23 -9.16 1.28
CA TYR A 66 0.25 -8.73 -0.03
C TYR A 66 -0.90 -8.09 -0.83
N GLY A 67 -0.72 -6.86 -1.34
CA GLY A 67 -1.47 -6.38 -2.49
C GLY A 67 -0.91 -7.01 -3.77
N MET A 68 -1.74 -7.75 -4.48
CA MET A 68 -1.46 -8.30 -5.80
C MET A 68 -2.40 -7.62 -6.81
N LEU A 69 -2.09 -7.75 -8.11
CA LEU A 69 -2.97 -7.28 -9.18
C LEU A 69 -4.40 -7.79 -8.94
N CYS A 70 -5.35 -6.86 -8.76
CA CYS A 70 -6.77 -7.13 -8.55
C CYS A 70 -7.14 -7.88 -7.25
N PHE A 71 -6.21 -8.22 -6.35
CA PHE A 71 -6.58 -8.82 -5.07
C PHE A 71 -5.56 -8.61 -3.94
N THR A 72 -6.04 -8.52 -2.70
CA THR A 72 -5.17 -8.48 -1.52
C THR A 72 -5.22 -9.81 -0.78
N LEU A 73 -4.06 -10.47 -0.64
CA LEU A 73 -3.89 -11.62 0.24
C LEU A 73 -3.62 -11.13 1.65
N LEU A 74 -4.47 -11.49 2.61
CA LEU A 74 -4.24 -11.14 4.01
C LEU A 74 -4.34 -12.40 4.87
N GLY A 75 -3.36 -12.58 5.76
CA GLY A 75 -3.33 -13.72 6.67
C GLY A 75 -4.57 -13.82 7.56
N SER A 76 -4.97 -15.06 7.88
CA SER A 76 -6.22 -15.33 8.62
C SER A 76 -6.36 -14.52 9.93
N ARG A 77 -5.30 -14.34 10.72
CA ARG A 77 -5.39 -13.50 11.93
C ARG A 77 -5.48 -12.02 11.60
N ILE A 78 -4.72 -11.58 10.60
CA ILE A 78 -4.59 -10.18 10.20
C ILE A 78 -5.95 -9.63 9.74
N ILE A 79 -6.70 -10.38 8.92
CA ILE A 79 -7.99 -9.89 8.41
C ILE A 79 -9.02 -9.60 9.49
N ARG A 80 -8.85 -10.14 10.69
CA ARG A 80 -9.80 -9.97 11.80
C ARG A 80 -9.49 -8.74 12.64
N PHE A 81 -8.34 -8.10 12.43
CA PHE A 81 -7.99 -6.88 13.15
C PHE A 81 -8.72 -5.66 12.58
N PRO A 82 -9.39 -4.85 13.42
CA PRO A 82 -10.24 -3.76 12.95
C PRO A 82 -9.46 -2.66 12.23
N TRP A 83 -8.21 -2.40 12.63
CA TRP A 83 -7.40 -1.33 12.05
C TRP A 83 -7.03 -1.57 10.58
N ILE A 84 -6.98 -2.84 10.13
CA ILE A 84 -6.65 -3.19 8.74
C ILE A 84 -7.62 -2.54 7.75
N LEU A 85 -8.90 -2.43 8.13
CA LEU A 85 -9.90 -1.76 7.29
C LEU A 85 -9.60 -0.27 7.11
N THR A 86 -8.79 0.34 7.96
CA THR A 86 -8.45 1.78 7.94
C THR A 86 -6.95 2.05 7.76
N SER A 87 -6.17 1.02 7.41
CA SER A 87 -4.74 1.12 7.15
C SER A 87 -4.35 0.32 5.91
N SER A 88 -4.13 -0.99 6.04
CA SER A 88 -3.59 -1.79 4.94
C SER A 88 -4.61 -1.98 3.82
N HIS A 89 -5.89 -2.25 4.13
CA HIS A 89 -6.90 -2.47 3.11
C HIS A 89 -7.03 -1.33 2.07
N PRO A 90 -7.20 -0.05 2.46
CA PRO A 90 -7.23 1.06 1.50
C PRO A 90 -5.89 1.26 0.76
N HIS A 91 -4.75 1.01 1.42
CA HIS A 91 -3.41 1.09 0.79
C HIS A 91 -3.27 0.07 -0.34
N GLU A 92 -3.66 -1.18 -0.08
CA GLU A 92 -3.59 -2.26 -1.07
C GLU A 92 -4.60 -2.08 -2.21
N LEU A 93 -5.77 -1.48 -1.93
CA LEU A 93 -6.71 -1.10 -2.97
C LEU A 93 -6.11 -0.05 -3.91
N LEU A 94 -5.41 0.96 -3.37
CA LEU A 94 -4.79 2.04 -4.13
C LEU A 94 -3.69 1.56 -5.09
N HIS A 95 -3.04 0.44 -4.78
CA HIS A 95 -2.06 -0.16 -5.68
C HIS A 95 -2.62 -0.55 -7.05
N ASN A 96 -3.94 -0.74 -7.15
CA ASN A 96 -4.58 -0.99 -8.44
C ASN A 96 -4.45 0.19 -9.40
N TRP A 97 -4.47 1.44 -8.91
CA TRP A 97 -4.09 2.59 -9.74
C TRP A 97 -2.56 2.70 -9.84
N TRP A 98 -1.85 2.63 -8.70
CA TRP A 98 -0.41 2.89 -8.61
C TRP A 98 0.41 1.61 -8.43
N GLY A 99 1.15 1.20 -9.45
CA GLY A 99 1.96 -0.02 -9.46
C GLY A 99 1.35 -1.16 -10.25
N ASN A 100 0.02 -1.28 -10.29
CA ASN A 100 -0.67 -2.29 -11.09
C ASN A 100 -1.22 -1.76 -12.43
N SER A 101 -1.56 -0.47 -12.53
CA SER A 101 -2.02 0.16 -13.78
C SER A 101 -1.05 1.21 -14.31
N VAL A 102 -0.69 2.18 -13.48
CA VAL A 102 0.49 3.02 -13.76
C VAL A 102 1.69 2.31 -13.15
N TYR A 103 2.40 1.57 -14.01
CA TYR A 103 3.54 0.76 -13.60
C TYR A 103 4.73 1.63 -13.18
N VAL A 104 5.53 1.09 -12.25
CA VAL A 104 6.81 1.67 -11.86
C VAL A 104 7.93 1.00 -12.66
N ASP A 105 8.96 1.76 -12.99
CA ASP A 105 10.23 1.21 -13.45
C ASP A 105 11.08 0.86 -12.19
N PRO A 106 11.37 -0.43 -11.93
CA PRO A 106 12.10 -0.87 -10.75
C PRO A 106 13.48 -0.20 -10.62
N ASP A 107 14.15 0.07 -11.75
CA ASP A 107 15.47 0.71 -11.77
C ASP A 107 15.40 2.22 -11.46
N GLN A 108 14.23 2.83 -11.68
CA GLN A 108 13.99 4.24 -11.40
C GLN A 108 13.44 4.47 -9.99
N GLY A 109 12.85 3.44 -9.38
CA GLY A 109 12.37 3.46 -8.00
C GLY A 109 10.86 3.30 -7.85
N ASN A 110 10.47 2.87 -6.67
CA ASN A 110 9.14 2.57 -6.21
C ASN A 110 8.44 3.83 -5.65
N TRP A 111 8.11 4.76 -6.54
CA TRP A 111 7.37 5.96 -6.20
C TRP A 111 5.88 5.69 -5.92
N CYS A 112 5.31 4.61 -6.48
CA CYS A 112 3.89 4.29 -6.33
C CYS A 112 3.53 4.09 -4.85
N GLU A 113 4.45 3.53 -4.08
CA GLU A 113 4.27 3.30 -2.65
C GLU A 113 4.26 4.57 -1.81
N GLY A 114 5.01 5.60 -2.24
CA GLY A 114 4.93 6.92 -1.65
C GLY A 114 3.54 7.54 -1.87
N LEU A 115 2.98 7.37 -3.06
CA LEU A 115 1.63 7.84 -3.39
C LEU A 115 0.54 7.05 -2.67
N THR A 116 0.62 5.72 -2.62
CA THR A 116 -0.35 4.90 -1.87
C THR A 116 -0.30 5.24 -0.37
N THR A 117 0.90 5.39 0.21
CA THR A 117 1.07 5.85 1.60
C THR A 117 0.46 7.24 1.82
N TYR A 118 0.67 8.17 0.88
CA TYR A 118 0.12 9.51 0.99
C TYR A 118 -1.42 9.50 0.93
N MET A 119 -1.99 8.74 -0.01
CA MET A 119 -3.43 8.74 -0.30
C MET A 119 -4.26 7.83 0.63
N ALA A 120 -3.70 6.78 1.21
CA ALA A 120 -4.38 5.96 2.22
C ALA A 120 -3.98 6.37 3.64
N ASP A 121 -2.70 6.26 3.98
CA ASP A 121 -2.28 6.38 5.38
C ASP A 121 -2.29 7.83 5.87
N HIS A 122 -1.62 8.71 5.13
CA HIS A 122 -1.53 10.12 5.52
C HIS A 122 -2.89 10.80 5.39
N LEU A 123 -3.60 10.64 4.26
CA LEU A 123 -4.93 11.22 4.07
C LEU A 123 -5.88 10.81 5.20
N PHE A 124 -5.88 9.53 5.60
CA PHE A 124 -6.80 9.10 6.66
C PHE A 124 -6.37 9.61 8.02
N ALA A 125 -5.05 9.74 8.27
CA ALA A 125 -4.57 10.41 9.47
C ALA A 125 -5.01 11.88 9.48
N GLU A 126 -4.93 12.57 8.34
CA GLU A 126 -5.35 13.96 8.17
C GLU A 126 -6.85 14.15 8.39
N GLN A 127 -7.70 13.30 7.79
CA GLN A 127 -9.16 13.29 8.03
C GLN A 127 -9.52 13.06 9.51
N ARG A 128 -8.63 12.43 10.29
CA ARG A 128 -8.77 12.23 11.74
C ARG A 128 -8.13 13.34 12.59
N GLY A 129 -7.69 14.44 11.98
CA GLY A 129 -7.00 15.54 12.66
C GLY A 129 -5.57 15.21 13.11
N ARG A 130 -4.96 14.15 12.57
CA ARG A 130 -3.64 13.63 12.97
C ARG A 130 -2.57 13.75 11.88
N GLY A 131 -2.81 14.52 10.82
CA GLY A 131 -1.86 14.71 9.72
C GLY A 131 -0.50 15.25 10.17
N VAL A 132 -0.50 16.27 11.04
CA VAL A 132 0.73 16.84 11.62
C VAL A 132 1.52 15.79 12.41
N LEU A 133 0.84 15.01 13.25
CA LEU A 133 1.46 13.94 14.03
C LEU A 133 2.04 12.86 13.12
N TYR A 134 1.31 12.45 12.07
CA TYR A 134 1.79 11.48 11.10
C TYR A 134 3.09 11.95 10.45
N ARG A 135 3.12 13.21 9.97
CA ARG A 135 4.32 13.82 9.38
C ARG A 135 5.48 13.87 10.36
N ARG A 136 5.25 14.31 11.61
CA ARG A 136 6.29 14.33 12.67
C ARG A 136 6.89 12.93 12.88
N VAL A 137 6.05 11.90 12.98
CA VAL A 137 6.49 10.51 13.16
C VAL A 137 7.28 10.01 11.94
N ALA A 138 6.83 10.33 10.73
CA ALA A 138 7.54 9.96 9.50
C ALA A 138 8.94 10.61 9.43
N LEU A 139 9.03 11.91 9.74
CA LEU A 139 10.30 12.64 9.77
C LEU A 139 11.26 12.10 10.84
N ARG A 140 10.75 11.79 12.05
CA ARG A 140 11.55 11.18 13.10
C ARG A 140 12.13 9.83 12.66
N LYS A 141 11.29 8.95 12.10
CA LYS A 141 11.74 7.65 11.56
C LYS A 141 12.83 7.80 10.50
N TYR A 142 12.73 8.80 9.62
CA TYR A 142 13.77 9.07 8.64
C TYR A 142 15.05 9.59 9.30
N THR A 143 14.93 10.49 10.27
CA THR A 143 16.07 11.04 11.02
C THR A 143 16.85 9.91 11.71
N ASP A 144 16.15 8.99 12.38
CA ASP A 144 16.75 7.82 13.03
C ASP A 144 17.44 6.88 12.00
N PHE A 145 16.88 6.76 10.79
CA PHE A 145 17.45 5.97 9.71
C PHE A 145 18.71 6.62 9.13
N ALA A 146 18.67 7.93 8.88
CA ALA A 146 19.76 8.69 8.26
C ALA A 146 20.96 8.90 9.21
N ALA A 147 20.77 8.70 10.52
CA ALA A 147 21.84 8.81 11.51
C ALA A 147 23.07 7.94 11.15
N GLY A 148 24.27 8.49 11.28
CA GLY A 148 25.53 7.79 11.02
C GLY A 148 25.80 7.54 9.54
N ASP A 149 25.84 8.61 8.73
CA ASP A 149 26.21 8.64 7.31
C ASP A 149 25.33 7.78 6.36
N ARG A 150 24.10 7.48 6.78
CA ARG A 150 23.12 6.72 5.99
C ARG A 150 22.16 7.62 5.22
N ASP A 151 22.36 8.94 5.27
CA ASP A 151 21.60 9.90 4.47
C ASP A 151 22.03 9.85 3.01
N PHE A 152 21.07 9.99 2.11
CA PHE A 152 21.33 10.02 0.67
C PHE A 152 20.32 10.96 -0.01
N PRO A 153 20.68 11.55 -1.17
CA PRO A 153 19.75 12.41 -1.90
C PRO A 153 18.45 11.68 -2.22
N LEU A 154 17.30 12.36 -2.09
CA LEU A 154 16.01 11.78 -2.47
C LEU A 154 16.00 11.25 -3.91
N ALA A 155 16.82 11.83 -4.80
CA ALA A 155 16.98 11.41 -6.18
C ALA A 155 17.69 10.04 -6.34
N GLU A 156 18.30 9.51 -5.28
CA GLU A 156 18.88 8.17 -5.19
C GLU A 156 17.95 7.18 -4.47
N PHE A 157 16.84 7.65 -3.91
CA PHE A 157 15.82 6.77 -3.35
C PHE A 157 15.23 5.90 -4.44
N ARG A 158 15.44 4.58 -4.32
CA ARG A 158 14.81 3.59 -5.21
C ARG A 158 13.57 3.02 -4.56
N SER A 159 13.66 2.25 -3.49
CA SER A 159 12.47 1.66 -2.88
C SER A 159 12.59 1.56 -1.36
N ARG A 160 11.43 1.52 -0.69
CA ARG A 160 11.32 1.18 0.74
C ARG A 160 10.33 0.05 0.94
N TYR A 161 10.56 -1.08 0.28
CA TYR A 161 9.81 -2.31 0.56
C TYR A 161 10.72 -3.41 1.03
N SER A 162 10.58 -3.69 2.32
CA SER A 162 10.78 -5.00 2.91
C SER A 162 9.38 -5.51 3.20
N ALA A 163 8.85 -6.41 2.37
CA ALA A 163 7.55 -7.06 2.59
C ALA A 163 7.37 -7.41 4.08
N LEU A 164 6.16 -7.26 4.63
CA LEU A 164 5.87 -7.66 6.01
C LEU A 164 5.63 -9.17 6.06
N VAL A 165 6.70 -9.95 6.15
CA VAL A 165 6.57 -11.38 6.43
C VAL A 165 6.66 -11.58 7.94
N PHE A 166 5.54 -11.86 8.59
CA PHE A 166 5.51 -12.13 10.03
C PHE A 166 5.79 -13.62 10.29
N ARG A 167 6.73 -13.91 11.19
CA ARG A 167 6.95 -15.27 11.73
C ARG A 167 7.05 -15.21 13.26
N GLY A 168 6.17 -15.95 13.94
CA GLY A 168 6.07 -15.99 15.41
C GLY A 168 4.84 -15.25 15.95
N SER A 169 4.69 -15.18 17.27
CA SER A 169 3.56 -14.51 17.96
C SER A 169 3.70 -12.98 18.08
N GLY A 170 4.83 -12.41 17.61
CA GLY A 170 5.11 -10.98 17.62
C GLY A 170 5.31 -10.40 16.21
N PRO A 171 5.28 -9.07 16.05
CA PRO A 171 5.35 -8.38 14.76
C PRO A 171 6.79 -8.31 14.19
N LYS A 172 7.46 -9.47 14.05
CA LYS A 172 8.82 -9.54 13.48
C LYS A 172 8.76 -9.81 11.98
N ASN A 173 9.21 -8.84 11.19
CA ASN A 173 9.37 -8.95 9.74
C ASN A 173 10.60 -9.83 9.39
N VAL A 174 10.45 -10.84 8.53
CA VAL A 174 11.50 -11.83 8.21
C VAL A 174 11.76 -12.10 6.72
N ALA A 175 11.14 -11.41 5.75
CA ALA A 175 11.46 -11.62 4.33
C ALA A 175 11.06 -10.45 3.42
N LYS A 176 11.81 -10.28 2.31
CA LYS A 176 11.57 -9.31 1.23
C LYS A 176 11.13 -10.08 -0.02
N VAL A 177 10.10 -9.60 -0.72
CA VAL A 177 9.70 -10.16 -2.03
C VAL A 177 9.38 -8.98 -2.96
N GLU A 178 9.96 -9.03 -4.16
CA GLU A 178 9.72 -8.12 -5.28
C GLU A 178 9.30 -8.99 -6.46
N TRP A 179 8.27 -8.59 -7.20
CA TRP A 179 7.74 -9.37 -8.33
C TRP A 179 7.85 -8.54 -9.60
N GLU A 180 8.44 -9.12 -10.64
CA GLU A 180 8.34 -8.61 -12.01
C GLU A 180 7.05 -9.14 -12.65
N ALA A 181 6.34 -8.28 -13.40
CA ALA A 181 5.20 -8.66 -14.24
C ALA A 181 5.63 -8.62 -15.72
N PRO A 182 6.23 -9.71 -16.25
CA PRO A 182 6.91 -9.67 -17.54
C PRO A 182 5.99 -9.45 -18.75
N ASP A 183 4.69 -9.74 -18.66
CA ASP A 183 3.79 -9.84 -19.84
C ASP A 183 2.46 -9.07 -19.68
N SER A 184 2.51 -7.76 -19.40
CA SER A 184 1.31 -6.90 -19.47
C SER A 184 1.21 -6.20 -20.83
N PRO A 185 0.15 -6.44 -21.64
CA PRO A 185 -0.07 -5.78 -22.93
C PRO A 185 -0.44 -4.28 -22.82
N LEU A 186 -0.50 -3.73 -21.60
CA LEU A 186 -0.80 -2.33 -21.31
C LEU A 186 0.44 -1.52 -20.88
N THR A 187 1.65 -2.01 -21.18
CA THR A 187 2.90 -1.34 -20.82
C THR A 187 3.27 -0.28 -21.86
N VAL A 188 3.11 1.00 -21.51
CA VAL A 188 3.74 2.11 -22.23
C VAL A 188 5.00 2.52 -21.48
N ARG A 189 6.17 2.30 -22.09
CA ARG A 189 7.46 2.79 -21.54
C ARG A 189 7.65 4.23 -21.98
N PHE A 190 7.67 5.17 -21.03
CA PHE A 190 8.09 6.53 -21.31
C PHE A 190 9.60 6.56 -21.55
N THR A 191 10.03 6.85 -22.78
CA THR A 191 11.44 7.09 -23.08
C THR A 191 11.87 8.42 -22.48
N VAL A 192 12.84 8.37 -21.57
CA VAL A 192 13.48 9.55 -20.97
C VAL A 192 14.42 10.20 -22.01
N GLN A 193 13.88 10.76 -23.09
CA GLN A 193 14.66 11.59 -24.01
C GLN A 193 14.50 13.06 -23.61
N GLY A 194 15.59 13.66 -23.12
CA GLY A 194 15.71 15.11 -22.94
C GLY A 194 15.45 15.66 -21.54
N LEU A 195 15.17 14.84 -20.53
CA LEU A 195 15.05 15.29 -19.14
C LEU A 195 16.35 15.05 -18.37
N SER A 196 17.08 16.12 -18.04
CA SER A 196 18.19 16.05 -17.10
C SER A 196 17.67 15.86 -15.68
N LYS A 197 18.24 14.89 -14.94
CA LYS A 197 17.95 14.68 -13.51
C LYS A 197 18.21 16.01 -12.77
N PRO A 198 17.21 16.63 -12.12
CA PRO A 198 17.40 17.92 -11.47
C PRO A 198 18.41 17.79 -10.32
N ILE A 199 19.41 18.66 -10.30
CA ILE A 199 20.33 18.79 -9.17
C ILE A 199 19.54 19.44 -8.04
N LEU A 200 19.17 18.66 -7.03
CA LEU A 200 18.48 19.18 -5.86
C LEU A 200 19.49 19.84 -4.91
N PRO A 201 19.18 21.01 -4.33
CA PRO A 201 20.04 21.63 -3.33
C PRO A 201 20.16 20.72 -2.09
N LEU A 202 21.31 20.77 -1.41
CA LEU A 202 21.50 20.16 -0.09
C LEU A 202 20.40 20.67 0.85
N ARG A 203 19.58 19.76 1.39
CA ARG A 203 18.50 20.09 2.32
C ARG A 203 19.02 19.98 3.74
N ALA A 204 18.82 21.03 4.53
CA ALA A 204 18.95 20.91 5.99
C ALA A 204 17.91 19.89 6.51
N PRO A 205 18.21 19.12 7.56
CA PRO A 205 17.26 18.16 8.12
C PRO A 205 15.95 18.87 8.53
N LEU A 206 14.82 18.28 8.13
CA LEU A 206 13.47 18.81 8.35
C LEU A 206 13.05 18.78 9.82
N LEU A 207 13.75 17.99 10.63
CA LEU A 207 13.63 17.97 12.08
C LEU A 207 15.00 18.32 12.66
N ARG A 208 15.06 19.33 13.53
CA ARG A 208 16.20 19.55 14.41
C ARG A 208 15.81 18.98 15.76
N ASP A 209 16.68 18.21 16.40
CA ASP A 209 16.46 17.76 17.77
C ASP A 209 16.36 19.01 18.66
N VAL A 210 15.13 19.36 19.03
CA VAL A 210 14.87 20.34 20.08
C VAL A 210 14.64 19.52 21.35
N PRO A 211 15.50 19.62 22.38
CA PRO A 211 15.24 18.98 23.66
C PRO A 211 13.89 19.47 24.20
N GLU A 212 12.97 18.55 24.49
CA GLU A 212 11.77 18.85 25.27
C GLU A 212 12.22 19.00 26.74
N PHE A 213 12.07 20.21 27.31
CA PHE A 213 12.19 20.46 28.75
C PHE A 213 10.88 20.12 29.45
#